data_AF-A0A2U8WQT1-F1
#
_entry.id   AF-A0A2U8WQT1-F1
#
_cell.length_a   1.000
_cell.length_b   1.000
_cell.length_c   1.000
_cell.angle_alpha   90.00
_cell.angle_beta   90.00
_cell.angle_gamma   90.00
#
_symmetry.space_group_name_H-M   'P 1'
#
loop_
_entity.id
_entity.type
_entity.pdbx_description
1 polymer ?
#
loop_
_entity_poly.entity_id
_entity_poly.type
_entity_poly.pdbx_seq_one_letter_code
_entity_poly.pdbx_strand_id
1 'polypeptide(L)'
;MTKRLLAAALVAGFLAACVASGLQFALTSPLILAAEKYETAEAVAPAHASANPLIVLAHAGHHADGEPGWQPAPGLQRLAFTALATLVSGVGYALLLGAVLIAAGREVTPSEALRFGIGGFLAASLAPAIGLPPELPGVAAAALESRQLWWVATAVATAVGLYLIAVRRGPVATGLGLALLVAPHAWGAPHGPEEISAMPPVYAAQFAARSLAVAFAFWAVLGLAFGWAWGAVAGRKGVSA
;
A
#
# COMPACT_ATOMS: atom_id res chain seq x y z
N MET A 1 -11.76 17.95 -17.49
CA MET A 1 -11.67 17.24 -16.19
C MET A 1 -10.56 16.19 -16.20
N THR A 2 -10.50 15.31 -17.19
CA THR A 2 -9.51 14.21 -17.30
C THR A 2 -8.05 14.67 -17.29
N LYS A 3 -7.69 15.71 -18.05
CA LYS A 3 -6.31 16.26 -18.07
C LYS A 3 -5.85 16.76 -16.69
N ARG A 4 -6.78 17.33 -15.91
CA ARG A 4 -6.53 17.84 -14.56
C ARG A 4 -6.34 16.71 -13.56
N LEU A 5 -7.18 15.67 -13.65
CA LEU A 5 -7.04 14.44 -12.87
C LEU A 5 -5.69 13.77 -13.12
N LEU A 6 -5.34 13.56 -14.39
CA LEU A 6 -4.07 12.93 -14.76
C LEU A 6 -2.86 13.74 -14.26
N ALA A 7 -2.86 15.06 -14.47
CA ALA A 7 -1.76 15.92 -14.01
C ALA A 7 -1.62 15.91 -12.48
N ALA A 8 -2.73 16.05 -11.74
CA ALA A 8 -2.70 16.00 -10.28
C ALA A 8 -2.23 14.63 -9.76
N ALA A 9 -2.67 13.54 -10.40
CA ALA A 9 -2.28 12.19 -10.03
C ALA A 9 -0.80 11.91 -10.29
N LEU A 10 -0.25 12.37 -11.42
CA LEU A 10 1.17 12.23 -11.73
C LEU A 10 2.05 12.94 -10.71
N VAL A 11 1.72 14.19 -10.36
CA VAL A 11 2.47 14.96 -9.37
C VAL A 11 2.36 14.33 -7.98
N ALA A 12 1.14 13.98 -7.55
CA ALA A 12 0.91 13.38 -6.25
C ALA A 12 1.60 12.02 -6.10
N GLY A 13 1.44 11.15 -7.11
CA GLY A 13 2.07 9.84 -7.15
C GLY A 13 3.59 9.92 -7.12
N PHE A 14 4.18 10.86 -7.87
CA PHE A 14 5.62 11.09 -7.85
C PHE A 14 6.13 11.54 -6.48
N LEU A 15 5.51 12.56 -5.88
CA LEU A 15 5.94 13.08 -4.58
C LEU A 15 5.78 12.02 -3.47
N ALA A 16 4.66 11.30 -3.46
CA ALA A 16 4.42 10.22 -2.51
C ALA A 16 5.45 9.08 -2.68
N ALA A 17 5.77 8.71 -3.93
CA ALA A 17 6.75 7.68 -4.22
C ALA A 17 8.18 8.07 -3.84
N CYS A 18 8.59 9.33 -4.04
CA CYS A 18 9.89 9.82 -3.58
C CYS A 18 10.03 9.71 -2.06
N VAL A 19 9.03 10.18 -1.32
CA VAL A 19 9.02 10.10 0.16
C VAL A 19 9.03 8.64 0.62
N ALA A 20 8.15 7.82 0.05
CA ALA A 20 8.05 6.40 0.41
C ALA A 20 9.36 5.66 0.13
N SER A 21 9.97 5.86 -1.05
CA SER A 21 11.24 5.22 -1.42
C SER A 21 12.38 5.60 -0.47
N GLY A 22 12.48 6.88 -0.10
CA GLY A 22 13.47 7.34 0.87
C GLY A 22 13.27 6.71 2.25
N LEU A 23 12.02 6.62 2.72
CA LEU A 23 11.70 5.98 3.99
C LEU A 23 11.92 4.48 3.96
N GLN A 24 11.57 3.78 2.87
CA GLN A 24 11.86 2.35 2.71
C GLN A 24 13.36 2.08 2.78
N PHE A 25 14.15 2.86 2.04
CA PHE A 25 15.60 2.74 2.06
C PHE A 25 16.17 2.91 3.48
N ALA A 26 15.67 3.87 4.25
CA ALA A 26 16.16 4.14 5.59
C ALA A 26 15.65 3.16 6.66
N LEU A 27 14.39 2.72 6.56
CA LEU A 27 13.69 2.05 7.67
C LEU A 27 13.50 0.55 7.46
N THR A 28 13.25 0.10 6.23
CA THR A 28 12.91 -1.30 5.92
C THR A 28 14.07 -2.06 5.27
N SER A 29 14.85 -1.44 4.39
CA SER A 29 16.00 -2.09 3.74
C SER A 29 17.02 -2.69 4.72
N PRO A 30 17.41 -2.03 5.83
CA PRO A 30 18.33 -2.63 6.79
C PRO A 30 17.78 -3.88 7.48
N LEU A 31 16.44 -3.94 7.68
CA LEU A 31 15.78 -5.10 8.26
C LEU A 31 15.72 -6.26 7.27
N ILE A 32 15.49 -5.97 5.98
CA ILE A 32 15.53 -6.97 4.91
C ILE A 32 16.93 -7.61 4.84
N LEU A 33 17.98 -6.80 4.79
CA LEU A 33 19.37 -7.30 4.77
C LEU A 33 19.75 -8.06 6.06
N ALA A 34 19.14 -7.72 7.20
CA ALA A 34 19.32 -8.48 8.43
C ALA A 34 18.62 -9.84 8.36
N ALA A 35 17.42 -9.91 7.75
CA ALA A 35 16.65 -11.13 7.57
C ALA A 35 17.31 -12.12 6.59
N GLU A 36 17.88 -11.62 5.50
CA GLU A 36 18.60 -12.44 4.49
C GLU A 36 19.72 -13.31 5.13
N LYS A 37 20.31 -12.89 6.26
CA LYS A 37 21.32 -13.68 6.99
C LYS A 37 20.78 -14.95 7.64
N TYR A 38 19.48 -14.99 7.94
CA TYR A 38 18.82 -16.14 8.55
C TYR A 38 18.28 -17.11 7.47
N GLU A 39 17.90 -16.61 6.29
CA GLU A 39 17.55 -17.44 5.13
C GLU A 39 18.73 -18.29 4.64
N THR A 40 19.97 -17.81 4.79
CA THR A 40 21.14 -18.56 4.31
C THR A 40 21.45 -19.80 5.17
N ALA A 41 20.82 -19.93 6.34
CA ALA A 41 20.96 -21.06 7.26
C ALA A 41 19.85 -22.12 7.09
N GLU A 42 18.68 -21.73 6.56
CA GLU A 42 17.55 -22.60 6.26
C GLU A 42 17.19 -22.43 4.78
N ALA A 43 17.69 -23.33 3.92
CA ALA A 43 17.37 -23.34 2.50
C ALA A 43 15.88 -23.66 2.27
N VAL A 44 15.01 -22.65 2.36
CA VAL A 44 13.60 -22.72 2.01
C VAL A 44 13.31 -21.67 0.94
N ALA A 45 12.47 -22.07 -0.03
CA ALA A 45 12.12 -21.37 -1.27
C ALA A 45 11.81 -19.86 -1.13
N PRO A 46 11.99 -19.05 -2.20
CA PRO A 46 11.77 -17.61 -2.16
C PRO A 46 10.32 -17.27 -1.79
N ALA A 47 10.10 -16.88 -0.54
CA ALA A 47 8.81 -16.44 -0.06
C ALA A 47 8.52 -15.02 -0.56
N HIS A 48 7.40 -14.87 -1.26
CA HIS A 48 6.88 -13.60 -1.75
C HIS A 48 6.52 -12.68 -0.58
N ALA A 49 7.38 -11.68 -0.32
CA ALA A 49 7.09 -10.60 0.61
C ALA A 49 6.25 -9.52 -0.08
N SER A 50 5.01 -9.35 0.37
CA SER A 50 4.43 -8.06 0.76
C SER A 50 2.89 -8.18 0.86
N ALA A 51 2.36 -8.22 2.08
CA ALA A 51 0.94 -7.98 2.35
C ALA A 51 0.56 -6.47 2.24
N ASN A 52 1.49 -5.62 1.81
CA ASN A 52 1.27 -4.19 1.64
C ASN A 52 1.60 -3.75 0.20
N PRO A 53 0.60 -3.55 -0.67
CA PRO A 53 0.83 -3.20 -2.07
C PRO A 53 1.45 -1.81 -2.30
N LEU A 54 1.83 -1.09 -1.24
CA LEU A 54 2.67 0.11 -1.32
C LEU A 54 4.17 -0.18 -1.23
N ILE A 55 4.53 -1.33 -0.65
CA ILE A 55 5.89 -1.84 -0.67
C ILE A 55 5.94 -2.85 -1.82
N VAL A 56 6.13 -2.33 -3.02
CA VAL A 56 6.38 -3.18 -4.19
C VAL A 56 7.86 -3.49 -4.22
N LEU A 57 8.24 -4.57 -3.55
CA LEU A 57 9.56 -5.17 -3.76
C LEU A 57 9.60 -5.67 -5.21
N ALA A 58 10.59 -5.20 -5.98
CA ALA A 58 10.79 -5.64 -7.37
C ALA A 58 11.21 -7.13 -7.53
N HIS A 59 11.00 -7.95 -6.48
CA HIS A 59 11.18 -9.40 -6.44
C HIS A 59 9.85 -10.16 -6.65
N ALA A 60 8.82 -9.51 -7.20
CA ALA A 60 7.44 -10.03 -7.25
C ALA A 60 7.00 -10.41 -8.69
N GLY A 61 7.78 -11.23 -9.38
CA GLY A 61 7.45 -11.75 -10.71
C GLY A 61 7.18 -13.25 -10.71
N HIS A 62 5.98 -13.66 -11.10
CA HIS A 62 5.63 -15.05 -11.42
C HIS A 62 6.14 -15.41 -12.81
N HIS A 63 6.89 -16.51 -12.93
CA HIS A 63 6.81 -17.38 -14.09
C HIS A 63 6.52 -18.79 -13.59
N ALA A 64 5.37 -19.33 -14.00
CA ALA A 64 5.18 -20.77 -14.07
C ALA A 64 6.16 -21.26 -15.15
N ASP A 65 7.12 -22.10 -14.74
CA ASP A 65 8.05 -22.92 -15.53
C ASP A 65 9.46 -22.80 -14.94
N GLY A 66 9.82 -23.72 -14.04
CA GLY A 66 11.14 -24.29 -13.71
C GLY A 66 12.45 -23.48 -13.63
N GLU A 67 12.51 -22.26 -14.15
CA GLU A 67 13.68 -21.39 -14.21
C GLU A 67 13.51 -20.25 -13.21
N PRO A 68 14.57 -19.85 -12.48
CA PRO A 68 14.52 -18.65 -11.66
C PRO A 68 14.25 -17.45 -12.57
N GLY A 69 13.00 -16.94 -12.54
CA GLY A 69 12.60 -15.75 -13.26
C GLY A 69 13.58 -14.61 -12.99
N TRP A 70 13.86 -13.82 -14.03
CA TRP A 70 14.83 -12.73 -13.92
C TRP A 70 14.51 -11.82 -12.72
N GLN A 71 15.51 -11.55 -11.89
CA GLN A 71 15.39 -10.71 -10.70
C GLN A 71 16.43 -9.58 -10.73
N PRO A 72 16.08 -8.36 -10.27
CA PRO A 72 17.04 -7.27 -10.14
C PRO A 72 18.19 -7.68 -9.22
N ALA A 73 19.43 -7.46 -9.66
CA ALA A 73 20.61 -7.69 -8.84
C ALA A 73 20.57 -6.81 -7.57
N PRO A 74 21.14 -7.28 -6.45
CA PRO A 74 21.31 -6.47 -5.24
C PRO A 74 21.99 -5.13 -5.53
N GLY A 75 21.69 -4.11 -4.72
CA GLY A 75 22.24 -2.77 -4.88
C GLY A 75 21.39 -1.86 -5.76
N LEU A 76 22.03 -1.13 -6.69
CA LEU A 76 21.39 -0.05 -7.43
C LEU A 76 20.21 -0.50 -8.30
N GLN A 77 20.32 -1.69 -8.92
CA GLN A 77 19.27 -2.21 -9.80
C GLN A 77 17.98 -2.47 -9.02
N ARG A 78 18.06 -3.25 -7.93
CA ARG A 78 16.94 -3.49 -7.01
C ARG A 78 16.30 -2.21 -6.49
N LEU A 79 17.12 -1.22 -6.13
CA LEU A 79 16.63 0.09 -5.66
C LEU A 79 15.86 0.82 -6.77
N ALA A 80 16.40 0.87 -7.98
CA ALA A 80 15.77 1.55 -9.11
C ALA A 80 14.42 0.92 -9.50
N PHE A 81 14.36 -0.41 -9.60
CA PHE A 81 13.11 -1.11 -9.93
C PHE A 81 12.07 -0.99 -8.81
N THR A 82 12.48 -1.05 -7.54
CA THR A 82 11.58 -0.83 -6.39
C THR A 82 11.01 0.59 -6.39
N ALA A 83 11.86 1.59 -6.63
CA ALA A 83 11.43 2.99 -6.74
C ALA A 83 10.46 3.21 -7.92
N LEU A 84 10.75 2.59 -9.08
CA LEU A 84 9.87 2.66 -10.25
C LEU A 84 8.52 1.99 -9.99
N ALA A 85 8.51 0.82 -9.37
CA ALA A 85 7.27 0.12 -9.03
C ALA A 85 6.43 0.92 -8.00
N THR A 86 7.11 1.56 -7.05
CA THR A 86 6.50 2.46 -6.07
C THR A 86 5.91 3.70 -6.75
N LEU A 87 6.59 4.25 -7.76
CA LEU A 87 6.10 5.38 -8.57
C LEU A 87 4.83 5.00 -9.35
N VAL A 88 4.84 3.88 -10.06
CA VAL A 88 3.68 3.42 -10.86
C VAL A 88 2.48 3.19 -9.94
N SER A 89 2.68 2.51 -8.82
CA SER A 89 1.65 2.29 -7.79
C SER A 89 1.16 3.62 -7.21
N GLY A 90 2.09 4.55 -6.96
CA GLY A 90 1.83 5.92 -6.54
C GLY A 90 0.83 6.64 -7.43
N VAL A 91 1.10 6.65 -8.73
CA VAL A 91 0.22 7.28 -9.73
C VAL A 91 -1.13 6.55 -9.80
N GLY A 92 -1.14 5.22 -9.75
CA GLY A 92 -2.35 4.41 -9.73
C GLY A 92 -3.27 4.74 -8.55
N TYR A 93 -2.73 4.79 -7.33
CA TYR A 93 -3.48 5.18 -6.14
C TYR A 93 -3.97 6.62 -6.19
N ALA A 94 -3.18 7.56 -6.73
CA ALA A 94 -3.61 8.94 -6.89
C ALA A 94 -4.80 9.06 -7.87
N LEU A 95 -4.81 8.27 -8.95
CA LEU A 95 -5.94 8.21 -9.88
C LEU A 95 -7.20 7.66 -9.19
N LEU A 96 -7.06 6.58 -8.42
CA LEU A 96 -8.18 6.01 -7.65
C LEU A 96 -8.71 7.01 -6.62
N LEU A 97 -7.83 7.66 -5.85
CA LEU A 97 -8.18 8.70 -4.88
C LEU A 97 -9.00 9.82 -5.55
N GLY A 98 -8.50 10.33 -6.68
CA GLY A 98 -9.19 11.37 -7.45
C GLY A 98 -10.54 10.92 -8.00
N ALA A 99 -10.62 9.69 -8.53
CA ALA A 99 -11.87 9.11 -9.02
C ALA A 99 -12.92 9.00 -7.91
N VAL A 100 -12.52 8.55 -6.72
CA VAL A 100 -13.41 8.43 -5.55
C VAL A 100 -13.86 9.80 -5.05
N LEU A 101 -12.96 10.79 -4.93
CA LEU A 101 -13.32 12.16 -4.55
C LEU A 101 -14.38 12.77 -5.48
N ILE A 102 -14.19 12.59 -6.80
CA ILE A 102 -15.10 13.07 -7.83
C ILE A 102 -16.44 12.33 -7.77
N ALA A 103 -16.42 11.00 -7.68
CA ALA A 103 -17.63 10.17 -7.62
C ALA A 103 -18.45 10.45 -6.35
N ALA A 104 -17.78 10.78 -5.25
CA ALA A 104 -18.41 11.20 -4.00
C ALA A 104 -18.91 12.66 -4.02
N GLY A 105 -18.72 13.39 -5.13
CA GLY A 105 -19.16 14.79 -5.26
C GLY A 105 -18.44 15.75 -4.30
N ARG A 106 -17.23 15.40 -3.83
CA ARG A 106 -16.48 16.18 -2.85
C ARG A 106 -15.67 17.26 -3.56
N GLU A 107 -15.63 18.44 -2.96
CA GLU A 107 -14.72 19.47 -3.42
C GLU A 107 -13.28 19.05 -3.10
N VAL A 108 -12.44 19.00 -4.13
CA VAL A 108 -11.05 18.56 -3.98
C VAL A 108 -10.22 19.72 -3.44
N THR A 109 -10.02 19.68 -2.12
CA THR A 109 -9.11 20.55 -1.37
C THR A 109 -8.00 19.70 -0.73
N PRO A 110 -6.86 20.27 -0.31
CA PRO A 110 -5.81 19.50 0.37
C PRO A 110 -6.30 18.77 1.64
N SER A 111 -7.18 19.40 2.42
CA SER A 111 -7.73 18.79 3.63
C SER A 111 -8.68 17.63 3.33
N GLU A 112 -9.53 17.79 2.30
CA GLU A 112 -10.46 16.73 1.90
C GLU A 112 -9.72 15.56 1.23
N ALA A 113 -8.75 15.86 0.36
CA ALA A 113 -7.92 14.83 -0.25
C ALA A 113 -7.06 14.08 0.78
N LEU A 114 -6.59 14.75 1.84
CA LEU A 114 -5.93 14.09 2.96
C LEU A 114 -6.88 13.13 3.71
N ARG A 115 -8.15 13.50 3.95
CA ARG A 115 -9.12 12.59 4.60
C ARG A 115 -9.36 11.33 3.78
N PHE A 116 -9.51 11.47 2.46
CA PHE A 116 -9.63 10.32 1.56
C PHE A 116 -8.32 9.52 1.48
N GLY A 117 -7.17 10.20 1.55
CA GLY A 117 -5.85 9.56 1.63
C GLY A 117 -5.70 8.69 2.89
N ILE A 118 -6.12 9.20 4.05
CA ILE A 118 -6.19 8.44 5.29
C ILE A 118 -7.15 7.26 5.15
N GLY A 119 -8.32 7.45 4.51
CA GLY A 119 -9.23 6.35 4.19
C GLY A 119 -8.58 5.27 3.31
N GLY A 120 -7.76 5.68 2.33
CA GLY A 120 -6.95 4.78 1.52
C GLY A 120 -5.92 4.01 2.34
N PHE A 121 -5.23 4.67 3.28
CA PHE A 121 -4.33 4.00 4.22
C PHE A 121 -5.07 2.97 5.09
N LEU A 122 -6.21 3.34 5.65
CA LEU A 122 -7.01 2.44 6.48
C LEU A 122 -7.44 1.20 5.68
N ALA A 123 -7.91 1.39 4.45
CA ALA A 123 -8.40 0.32 3.59
C ALA A 123 -7.29 -0.56 3.00
N ALA A 124 -6.27 0.03 2.39
CA ALA A 124 -5.26 -0.71 1.63
C ALA A 124 -4.06 -1.15 2.47
N SER A 125 -3.88 -0.62 3.67
CA SER A 125 -2.69 -0.87 4.48
C SER A 125 -3.02 -1.31 5.90
N LEU A 126 -3.74 -0.51 6.69
CA LEU A 126 -3.93 -0.81 8.11
C LEU A 126 -4.84 -2.01 8.34
N ALA A 127 -6.05 -2.02 7.76
CA ALA A 127 -6.99 -3.12 8.00
C ALA A 127 -6.41 -4.47 7.54
N PRO A 128 -5.84 -4.62 6.33
CA PRO A 128 -5.18 -5.86 5.95
C PRO A 128 -4.03 -6.23 6.89
N ALA A 129 -3.22 -5.27 7.34
CA ALA A 129 -2.08 -5.53 8.23
C ALA A 129 -2.47 -6.03 9.64
N ILE A 130 -3.73 -5.86 10.07
CA ILE A 130 -4.21 -6.44 11.32
C ILE A 130 -4.27 -7.97 11.23
N GLY A 131 -4.64 -8.52 10.07
CA GLY A 131 -4.70 -9.97 9.86
C GLY A 131 -3.46 -10.54 9.19
N LEU A 132 -2.88 -9.82 8.23
CA LEU A 132 -1.66 -10.20 7.50
C LEU A 132 -0.64 -9.05 7.62
N PRO A 133 0.11 -8.95 8.73
CA PRO A 133 1.11 -7.90 8.87
C PRO A 133 2.17 -8.02 7.75
N PRO A 134 2.83 -6.91 7.36
CA PRO A 134 3.95 -6.99 6.44
C PRO A 134 5.05 -7.89 7.01
N GLU A 135 5.44 -8.91 6.24
CA GLU A 135 6.45 -9.89 6.63
C GLU A 135 7.79 -9.63 5.93
N LEU A 136 8.87 -9.99 6.61
CA LEU A 136 10.20 -10.02 6.01
C LEU A 136 10.26 -11.14 4.96
N PRO A 137 11.13 -11.01 3.94
CA PRO A 137 11.46 -12.13 3.05
C PRO A 137 11.88 -13.36 3.87
N GLY A 138 11.56 -14.55 3.34
CA GLY A 138 12.03 -15.82 3.91
C GLY A 138 11.15 -16.44 4.97
N VAL A 139 10.06 -15.77 5.37
CA VAL A 139 9.07 -16.33 6.30
C VAL A 139 8.14 -17.28 5.53
N ALA A 140 7.95 -18.49 6.07
CA ALA A 140 6.96 -19.43 5.54
C ALA A 140 5.57 -18.79 5.58
N ALA A 141 4.91 -18.70 4.43
CA ALA A 141 3.65 -18.00 4.29
C ALA A 141 2.60 -18.84 3.57
N ALA A 142 1.32 -18.54 3.80
CA ALA A 142 0.23 -19.12 3.05
C ALA A 142 0.36 -18.86 1.54
N ALA A 143 -0.31 -19.71 0.74
CA ALA A 143 -0.38 -19.57 -0.70
C ALA A 143 -0.70 -18.11 -1.11
N LEU A 144 0.08 -17.55 -2.04
CA LEU A 144 0.00 -16.14 -2.41
C LEU A 144 -1.42 -15.73 -2.82
N GLU A 145 -2.09 -16.57 -3.61
CA GLU A 145 -3.47 -16.34 -4.08
C GLU A 145 -4.43 -16.11 -2.91
N SER A 146 -4.36 -16.94 -1.87
CA SER A 146 -5.23 -16.83 -0.70
C SER A 146 -5.03 -15.49 0.04
N ARG A 147 -3.77 -15.07 0.21
CA ARG A 147 -3.42 -13.79 0.84
C ARG A 147 -3.88 -12.60 0.01
N GLN A 148 -3.73 -12.68 -1.33
CA GLN A 148 -4.17 -11.63 -2.25
C GLN A 148 -5.70 -11.49 -2.24
N LEU A 149 -6.44 -12.59 -2.30
CA LEU A 149 -7.91 -12.58 -2.24
C LEU A 149 -8.40 -11.99 -0.91
N TRP A 150 -7.80 -12.42 0.21
CA TRP A 150 -8.14 -11.89 1.53
C TRP A 150 -7.78 -10.39 1.66
N TRP A 151 -6.63 -9.98 1.12
CA TRP A 151 -6.22 -8.57 1.09
C TRP A 151 -7.22 -7.72 0.31
N VAL A 152 -7.59 -8.13 -0.91
CA VAL A 152 -8.57 -7.40 -1.74
C VAL A 152 -9.92 -7.33 -1.05
N ALA A 153 -10.40 -8.44 -0.49
CA ALA A 153 -11.66 -8.48 0.24
C ALA A 153 -11.67 -7.52 1.43
N THR A 154 -10.60 -7.54 2.24
CA THR A 154 -10.44 -6.65 3.40
C THR A 154 -10.37 -5.19 2.99
N ALA A 155 -9.62 -4.88 1.93
CA ALA A 155 -9.46 -3.52 1.43
C ALA A 155 -10.77 -2.96 0.87
N VAL A 156 -11.50 -3.73 0.07
CA VAL A 156 -12.79 -3.32 -0.49
C VAL A 156 -13.84 -3.17 0.61
N ALA A 157 -13.95 -4.14 1.53
CA ALA A 157 -14.90 -4.08 2.64
C ALA A 157 -14.63 -2.85 3.52
N THR A 158 -13.36 -2.57 3.83
CA THR A 158 -12.96 -1.38 4.60
C THR A 158 -13.27 -0.09 3.85
N ALA A 159 -12.94 0.01 2.55
CA ALA A 159 -13.22 1.19 1.76
C ALA A 159 -14.73 1.50 1.68
N VAL A 160 -15.55 0.48 1.41
CA VAL A 160 -17.02 0.61 1.37
C VAL A 160 -17.57 0.94 2.76
N GLY A 161 -17.07 0.30 3.81
CA GLY A 161 -17.48 0.56 5.19
C GLY A 161 -17.20 2.01 5.60
N LEU A 162 -16.00 2.52 5.31
CA LEU A 162 -15.64 3.91 5.55
C LEU A 162 -16.51 4.88 4.72
N TYR A 163 -16.80 4.55 3.45
CA TYR A 163 -17.69 5.36 2.62
C TYR A 163 -19.10 5.45 3.21
N LEU A 164 -19.68 4.33 3.64
CA LEU A 164 -21.02 4.30 4.25
C LEU A 164 -21.08 5.15 5.53
N ILE A 165 -20.07 5.04 6.38
CA ILE A 165 -20.00 5.76 7.67
C ILE A 165 -19.73 7.25 7.45
N ALA A 166 -18.70 7.60 6.70
CA ALA A 166 -18.20 8.97 6.63
C ALA A 166 -18.90 9.83 5.56
N VAL A 167 -19.31 9.21 4.44
CA VAL A 167 -19.87 9.92 3.28
C VAL A 167 -21.39 9.75 3.21
N ARG A 168 -21.90 8.51 3.16
CA ARG A 168 -23.35 8.30 2.96
C ARG A 168 -24.18 8.76 4.15
N ARG A 169 -23.70 8.46 5.37
CA ARG A 169 -24.23 8.85 6.68
C ARG A 169 -25.66 8.34 6.94
N GLY A 170 -25.94 7.95 8.19
CA GLY A 170 -27.25 7.47 8.64
C GLY A 170 -27.15 6.14 9.39
N PRO A 171 -28.10 5.82 10.29
CA PRO A 171 -27.96 4.72 11.23
C PRO A 171 -27.79 3.36 10.54
N VAL A 172 -28.57 3.11 9.47
CA VAL A 172 -28.46 1.87 8.69
C VAL A 172 -27.13 1.80 7.94
N ALA A 173 -26.70 2.89 7.31
CA ALA A 173 -25.42 2.95 6.61
C ALA A 173 -24.24 2.75 7.57
N THR A 174 -24.30 3.35 8.76
CA THR A 174 -23.30 3.17 9.81
C THR A 174 -23.27 1.73 10.30
N GLY A 175 -24.43 1.11 10.56
CA GLY A 175 -24.51 -0.30 10.96
C GLY A 175 -23.90 -1.24 9.91
N LEU A 176 -24.26 -1.08 8.64
CA LEU A 176 -23.69 -1.85 7.54
C LEU A 176 -22.19 -1.60 7.37
N GLY A 177 -21.75 -0.34 7.52
CA GLY A 177 -20.33 0.00 7.42
C GLY A 177 -19.48 -0.63 8.53
N LEU A 178 -19.99 -0.64 9.77
CA LEU A 178 -19.34 -1.34 10.88
C LEU A 178 -19.30 -2.85 10.66
N ALA A 179 -20.39 -3.44 10.16
CA ALA A 179 -20.42 -4.86 9.81
C ALA A 179 -19.36 -5.21 8.74
N LEU A 180 -19.20 -4.36 7.71
CA LEU A 180 -18.18 -4.54 6.67
C LEU A 180 -16.75 -4.39 7.21
N LEU A 181 -16.52 -3.50 8.18
CA LEU A 181 -15.20 -3.37 8.82
C LEU A 181 -14.83 -4.62 9.62
N VAL A 182 -15.80 -5.27 10.26
CA VAL A 182 -15.56 -6.46 11.10
C VAL A 182 -15.51 -7.75 10.28
N ALA A 183 -16.29 -7.87 9.20
CA ALA A 183 -16.49 -9.11 8.47
C ALA A 183 -15.19 -9.83 8.02
N PRO A 184 -14.18 -9.17 7.42
CA PRO A 184 -12.94 -9.83 7.01
C PRO A 184 -12.13 -10.39 8.19
N HIS A 185 -12.19 -9.71 9.33
CA HIS A 185 -11.49 -10.11 10.56
C HIS A 185 -12.20 -11.26 11.29
N ALA A 186 -13.53 -11.34 11.17
CA ALA A 186 -14.30 -12.45 11.72
C ALA A 186 -14.08 -13.76 10.93
N TRP A 187 -13.88 -13.67 9.61
CA TRP A 187 -13.50 -14.83 8.79
C TRP A 187 -12.05 -15.27 9.06
N GLY A 188 -11.17 -14.32 9.33
CA GLY A 188 -9.77 -14.57 9.66
C GLY A 188 -8.85 -14.58 8.44
N ALA A 189 -7.60 -14.18 8.66
CA ALA A 189 -6.58 -14.15 7.61
C ALA A 189 -6.00 -15.56 7.33
N PRO A 190 -5.63 -15.86 6.08
CA PRO A 190 -4.96 -17.11 5.74
C PRO A 190 -3.50 -17.07 6.21
N HIS A 191 -3.15 -17.87 7.22
CA HIS A 191 -1.80 -17.99 7.76
C HIS A 191 -1.08 -19.22 7.19
N GLY A 192 0.24 -19.12 7.06
CA GLY A 192 1.09 -20.25 6.68
C GLY A 192 1.24 -21.28 7.81
N PRO A 193 1.99 -22.37 7.59
CA PRO A 193 2.38 -23.26 8.67
C PRO A 193 3.12 -22.47 9.77
N GLU A 194 2.80 -22.74 11.04
CA GLU A 194 3.48 -22.15 12.19
C GLU A 194 4.87 -22.78 12.38
N GLU A 195 5.79 -22.47 11.46
CA GLU A 195 7.21 -22.81 11.62
C GLU A 195 7.90 -21.69 12.40
N ILE A 196 8.58 -22.07 13.48
CA ILE A 196 9.36 -21.14 14.30
C ILE A 196 10.58 -20.72 13.50
N SER A 197 10.52 -19.56 12.87
CA SER A 197 11.67 -18.97 12.16
C SER A 197 12.86 -18.80 13.12
N ALA A 198 14.06 -19.12 12.64
CA ALA A 198 15.31 -18.84 13.35
C ALA A 198 15.59 -17.34 13.55
N MET A 199 14.87 -16.47 12.84
CA MET A 199 15.01 -15.02 12.96
C MET A 199 14.38 -14.49 14.26
N PRO A 200 15.08 -13.61 15.01
CA PRO A 200 14.51 -12.97 16.18
C PRO A 200 13.18 -12.23 15.89
N PRO A 201 12.09 -12.49 16.63
CA PRO A 201 10.77 -11.91 16.37
C PRO A 201 10.73 -10.37 16.40
N VAL A 202 11.70 -9.75 17.08
CA VAL A 202 11.87 -8.29 17.12
C VAL A 202 12.07 -7.69 15.72
N TYR A 203 12.74 -8.38 14.80
CA TYR A 203 12.94 -7.90 13.44
C TYR A 203 11.63 -7.88 12.65
N ALA A 204 10.81 -8.93 12.77
CA ALA A 204 9.49 -9.00 12.15
C ALA A 204 8.56 -7.89 12.70
N ALA A 205 8.53 -7.69 14.02
CA ALA A 205 7.74 -6.63 14.64
C ALA A 205 8.18 -5.22 14.20
N GLN A 206 9.50 -4.97 14.16
CA GLN A 206 10.03 -3.70 13.65
C GLN A 206 9.70 -3.49 12.17
N PHE A 207 9.77 -4.54 11.36
CA PHE A 207 9.46 -4.45 9.93
C PHE A 207 7.98 -4.14 9.70
N ALA A 208 7.07 -4.82 10.38
CA ALA A 208 5.64 -4.56 10.31
C ALA A 208 5.32 -3.11 10.71
N ALA A 209 5.84 -2.65 11.86
CA ALA A 209 5.62 -1.29 12.36
C ALA A 209 6.17 -0.21 11.41
N ARG A 210 7.40 -0.39 10.91
CA ARG A 210 8.01 0.57 9.97
C ARG A 210 7.30 0.57 8.63
N SER A 211 6.88 -0.58 8.13
CA SER A 211 6.12 -0.70 6.87
C SER A 211 4.78 0.03 6.94
N LEU A 212 4.06 -0.08 8.06
CA LEU A 212 2.84 0.68 8.31
C LEU A 212 3.11 2.19 8.39
N ALA A 213 4.19 2.61 9.05
CA ALA A 213 4.58 4.02 9.13
C ALA A 213 4.91 4.61 7.74
N VAL A 214 5.64 3.87 6.91
CA VAL A 214 5.92 4.26 5.52
C VAL A 214 4.63 4.36 4.70
N ALA A 215 3.73 3.39 4.83
CA ALA A 215 2.44 3.42 4.14
C ALA A 215 1.58 4.62 4.55
N PHE A 216 1.54 4.94 5.84
CA PHE A 216 0.85 6.14 6.33
C PHE A 216 1.45 7.42 5.73
N ALA A 217 2.78 7.56 5.77
CA ALA A 217 3.47 8.71 5.18
C ALA A 217 3.18 8.83 3.67
N PHE A 218 3.23 7.72 2.94
CA PHE A 218 2.87 7.68 1.52
C PHE A 218 1.46 8.23 1.29
N TRP A 219 0.45 7.71 1.99
CA TRP A 219 -0.96 8.10 1.77
C TRP A 219 -1.23 9.55 2.18
N ALA A 220 -0.59 10.02 3.26
CA ALA A 220 -0.70 11.39 3.71
C ALA A 220 -0.11 12.36 2.66
N VAL A 221 1.08 12.07 2.15
CA VAL A 221 1.73 12.86 1.09
C VAL A 221 0.91 12.80 -0.19
N LEU A 222 0.42 11.62 -0.57
CA LEU A 222 -0.43 11.41 -1.75
C LEU A 222 -1.67 12.31 -1.70
N GLY A 223 -2.40 12.30 -0.59
CA GLY A 223 -3.61 13.11 -0.42
C GLY A 223 -3.32 14.61 -0.45
N LEU A 224 -2.34 15.07 0.32
CA LEU A 224 -1.95 16.50 0.37
C LEU A 224 -1.46 17.00 -0.99
N ALA A 225 -0.57 16.26 -1.63
CA ALA A 225 -0.02 16.61 -2.94
C ALA A 225 -1.10 16.59 -4.03
N PHE A 226 -2.04 15.64 -3.98
CA PHE A 226 -3.14 15.57 -4.93
C PHE A 226 -4.05 16.80 -4.82
N GLY A 227 -4.50 17.15 -3.60
CA GLY A 227 -5.33 18.33 -3.38
C GLY A 227 -4.63 19.63 -3.78
N TRP A 228 -3.33 19.77 -3.48
CA TRP A 228 -2.52 20.91 -3.89
C TRP A 228 -2.39 21.00 -5.42
N ALA A 229 -1.96 19.93 -6.08
CA ALA A 229 -1.78 19.90 -7.53
C ALA A 229 -3.09 20.12 -8.28
N TRP A 230 -4.20 19.60 -7.76
CA TRP A 230 -5.54 19.80 -8.33
C TRP A 230 -5.97 21.27 -8.34
N GLY A 231 -5.60 22.04 -7.31
CA GLY A 231 -5.81 23.50 -7.23
C GLY A 231 -4.85 24.28 -8.14
N ALA A 232 -3.57 23.93 -8.12
CA ALA A 232 -2.54 24.59 -8.94
C ALA A 232 -2.81 24.50 -10.45
N VAL A 233 -3.36 23.37 -10.93
CA VAL A 233 -3.74 23.20 -12.34
C VAL A 233 -4.96 24.05 -12.72
N ALA A 234 -5.85 24.37 -11.77
CA ALA A 234 -7.02 25.22 -12.02
C ALA A 234 -6.65 26.71 -12.07
N GLY A 235 -5.74 27.17 -11.21
CA GLY A 235 -5.30 28.56 -11.14
C GLY A 235 -4.60 29.08 -12.39
N ARG A 236 -4.02 28.20 -13.24
CA ARG A 236 -3.32 28.59 -14.48
C ARG A 236 -4.25 29.06 -15.61
N LYS A 237 -5.57 28.98 -15.46
CA LYS A 237 -6.54 29.51 -16.43
C LYS A 237 -6.93 30.98 -16.20
N GLY A 238 -6.37 31.65 -15.18
CA GLY A 238 -6.70 33.04 -14.82
C GLY A 238 -5.75 34.12 -15.34
N VAL A 239 -4.76 33.79 -16.17
CA VAL A 239 -3.82 34.77 -16.75
C VAL A 239 -3.93 34.71 -18.28
N SER A 240 -5.09 35.11 -18.80
CA SER A 240 -5.23 35.60 -20.16
C SER A 240 -6.39 36.58 -20.20
N ALA A 241 -6.09 37.84 -19.92
CA ALA A 241 -6.89 39.00 -20.29
C ALA A 241 -5.93 40.20 -20.35
#